data_AF-A0A9E2HZZ0-F1
#
_entry.id   AF-A0A9E2HZZ0-F1
#
_cell.length_a   1.000
_cell.length_b   1.000
_cell.length_c   1.000
_cell.angle_alpha   90.00
_cell.angle_beta   90.00
_cell.angle_gamma   90.00
#
_symmetry.space_group_name_H-M   'P 1'
#
loop_
_entity.id
_entity.type
_entity.pdbx_description
1 polymer ?
#
loop_
_entity_poly.entity_id
_entity_poly.type
_entity_poly.pdbx_seq_one_letter_code
_entity_poly.pdbx_strand_id
1 'polypeptide(L)'
;MAVAMVLANLLFVMALGFYLITNLQWYDYKIGRVVLKHHKPLWHFTLFIFPFILYYIIAAHYFIAILALYLLGLGFWYYKLDKKLVFTWRVKRFLILLFSLTLFIDIITAMKSAEGHYFVFLPLLLAYLGSKAIENYLFMTYKREAQKKLMARKELKVVCVTGSYGKTSMKNFIAQVLSKKYKVYATPRSVNTIAGLVRDVNMDLPDDCEVYVCEAGARLRGDIYTIAQFLNPHIVVVGMVGPQHLEYFKTLENIQRTKMEIIHSARLEKAFVHNSVTTEAHEKVEFFGEGVRHVEATLEGLSFDMQLHGEMLHLETKILGGFNAINLEAT
;
A
#
# COMPACT_ATOMS: atom_id res chain seq x y z
N MET A 1 41.23 16.30 19.12
CA MET A 1 41.27 15.50 17.88
C MET A 1 40.20 14.40 17.87
N ALA A 2 40.09 13.56 18.92
CA ALA A 2 39.09 12.48 18.98
C ALA A 2 37.63 12.94 18.88
N VAL A 3 37.23 13.99 19.65
CA VAL A 3 35.85 14.51 19.62
C VAL A 3 35.44 15.05 18.25
N ALA A 4 36.36 15.76 17.57
CA ALA A 4 36.10 16.29 16.23
C ALA A 4 35.88 15.18 15.20
N MET A 5 36.62 14.07 15.31
CA MET A 5 36.45 12.90 14.43
C MET A 5 35.13 12.17 14.68
N VAL A 6 34.69 12.04 15.94
CA VAL A 6 33.37 11.50 16.29
C VAL A 6 32.25 12.37 15.69
N LEU A 7 32.33 13.69 15.87
CA LEU A 7 31.33 14.61 15.30
C LEU A 7 31.33 14.57 13.77
N ALA A 8 32.50 14.46 13.13
CA ALA A 8 32.61 14.32 11.69
C ALA A 8 31.99 13.00 11.20
N ASN A 9 32.23 11.88 11.89
CA ASN A 9 31.61 10.59 11.55
C ASN A 9 30.09 10.65 11.68
N LEU A 10 29.61 11.17 12.81
CA LEU A 10 28.20 11.38 13.06
C LEU A 10 27.54 12.20 11.94
N LEU A 11 28.14 13.32 11.55
CA LEU A 11 27.63 14.17 10.49
C LEU A 11 27.65 13.46 9.12
N PHE A 12 28.70 12.71 8.82
CA PHE A 12 28.82 11.94 7.59
C PHE A 12 27.74 10.86 7.48
N VAL A 13 27.54 10.06 8.53
CA VAL A 13 26.50 9.03 8.60
C VAL A 13 25.11 9.64 8.49
N MET A 14 24.87 10.76 9.17
CA MET A 14 23.59 11.47 9.08
C MET A 14 23.32 12.01 7.67
N ALA A 15 24.35 12.49 6.97
CA ALA A 15 24.24 12.96 5.58
C ALA A 15 23.91 11.80 4.61
N LEU A 16 24.60 10.67 4.73
CA LEU A 16 24.26 9.44 3.97
C LEU A 16 22.84 8.96 4.27
N GLY A 17 22.46 8.98 5.55
CA GLY A 17 21.12 8.63 6.00
C GLY A 17 20.04 9.57 5.47
N PHE A 18 20.33 10.87 5.39
CA PHE A 18 19.45 11.87 4.80
C PHE A 18 19.19 11.61 3.31
N TYR A 19 20.26 11.31 2.55
CA TYR A 19 20.13 10.87 1.17
C TYR A 19 19.27 9.60 1.06
N LEU A 20 19.58 8.57 1.86
CA LEU A 20 18.86 7.30 1.86
C LEU A 20 17.37 7.47 2.17
N ILE A 21 17.01 8.20 3.23
CA ILE A 21 15.61 8.36 3.65
C ILE A 21 14.80 9.21 2.67
N THR A 22 15.44 10.17 2.00
CA THR A 22 14.81 10.96 0.93
C THR A 22 14.40 10.05 -0.22
N ASN A 23 15.32 9.19 -0.68
CA ASN A 23 15.03 8.22 -1.73
C ASN A 23 13.99 7.19 -1.27
N LEU A 24 14.10 6.67 -0.05
CA LEU A 24 13.09 5.75 0.50
C LEU A 24 11.70 6.40 0.49
N GLN A 25 11.57 7.68 0.88
CA GLN A 25 10.27 8.36 0.86
C GLN A 25 9.69 8.51 -0.55
N TRP A 26 10.52 8.74 -1.57
CA TRP A 26 10.05 8.82 -2.96
C TRP A 26 9.56 7.48 -3.52
N TYR A 27 10.11 6.37 -3.03
CA TYR A 27 9.86 5.03 -3.56
C TYR A 27 9.09 4.12 -2.59
N ASP A 28 8.13 4.70 -1.85
CA ASP A 28 7.24 3.98 -0.92
C ASP A 28 7.98 3.14 0.14
N TYR A 29 9.17 3.58 0.55
CA TYR A 29 10.04 2.94 1.54
C TYR A 29 10.47 1.51 1.14
N LYS A 30 10.46 1.18 -0.15
CA LYS A 30 10.94 -0.10 -0.69
C LYS A 30 12.35 0.04 -1.25
N ILE A 31 13.34 -0.49 -0.53
CA ILE A 31 14.76 -0.41 -0.94
C ILE A 31 15.01 -0.97 -2.35
N GLY A 32 14.32 -2.07 -2.73
CA GLY A 32 14.46 -2.64 -4.07
C GLY A 32 14.03 -1.68 -5.18
N ARG A 33 13.02 -0.83 -4.94
CA ARG A 33 12.62 0.22 -5.91
C ARG A 33 13.62 1.37 -5.95
N VAL A 34 14.16 1.75 -4.80
CA VAL A 34 15.22 2.77 -4.71
C VAL A 34 16.44 2.36 -5.52
N VAL A 35 16.85 1.09 -5.43
CA VAL A 35 18.06 0.60 -6.12
C VAL A 35 17.80 0.30 -7.59
N LEU A 36 16.73 -0.44 -7.91
CA LEU A 36 16.51 -0.99 -9.26
C LEU A 36 15.68 -0.11 -10.18
N LYS A 37 14.84 0.79 -9.62
CA LYS A 37 13.90 1.63 -10.38
C LYS A 37 14.16 3.13 -10.18
N HIS A 38 15.38 3.49 -9.80
CA HIS A 38 15.74 4.89 -9.60
C HIS A 38 15.72 5.65 -10.92
N HIS A 39 15.11 6.85 -10.93
CA HIS A 39 15.04 7.69 -12.12
C HIS A 39 16.40 8.27 -12.52
N LYS A 40 17.33 8.40 -11.57
CA LYS A 40 18.71 8.87 -11.78
C LYS A 40 19.70 7.97 -11.03
N PRO A 41 20.03 6.78 -11.54
CA PRO A 41 20.83 5.79 -10.80
C PRO A 41 22.25 6.28 -10.48
N LEU A 42 22.80 7.17 -11.31
CA LEU A 42 24.11 7.80 -11.07
C LEU A 42 24.19 8.57 -9.74
N TRP A 43 23.06 9.05 -9.20
CA TRP A 43 23.02 9.70 -7.89
C TRP A 43 23.42 8.75 -6.75
N HIS A 44 23.09 7.45 -6.85
CA HIS A 44 23.52 6.47 -5.86
C HIS A 44 25.04 6.32 -5.88
N PHE A 45 25.64 6.37 -7.07
CA PHE A 45 27.08 6.35 -7.18
C PHE A 45 27.69 7.62 -6.56
N THR A 46 27.26 8.80 -6.97
CA THR A 46 27.91 10.06 -6.58
C THR A 46 27.63 10.50 -5.15
N LEU A 47 26.43 10.23 -4.60
CA LEU A 47 25.99 10.74 -3.29
C LEU A 47 25.99 9.68 -2.18
N PHE A 48 26.21 8.41 -2.52
CA PHE A 48 26.23 7.32 -1.55
C PHE A 48 27.50 6.46 -1.68
N ILE A 49 27.73 5.82 -2.83
CA ILE A 49 28.84 4.85 -3.00
C ILE A 49 30.20 5.56 -3.03
N PHE A 50 30.36 6.60 -3.84
CA PHE A 50 31.64 7.30 -4.00
C PHE A 50 32.12 7.98 -2.71
N PRO A 51 31.28 8.73 -1.96
CA PRO A 51 31.67 9.27 -0.65
C PRO A 51 32.04 8.16 0.33
N PHE A 52 31.34 7.03 0.28
CA PHE A 52 31.65 5.86 1.10
C PHE A 52 33.01 5.26 0.73
N ILE A 53 33.31 5.04 -0.55
CA ILE A 53 34.64 4.57 -1.00
C ILE A 53 35.74 5.54 -0.57
N LEU A 54 35.54 6.84 -0.78
CA LEU A 54 36.49 7.88 -0.42
C LEU A 54 36.75 7.91 1.10
N TYR A 55 35.71 7.62 1.90
CA TYR A 55 35.86 7.42 3.34
C TYR A 55 36.84 6.28 3.67
N TYR A 56 36.78 5.14 2.99
CA TYR A 56 37.69 4.03 3.29
C TYR A 56 39.11 4.21 2.78
N ILE A 57 39.29 4.89 1.65
CA ILE A 57 40.61 4.99 1.01
C ILE A 57 41.42 6.18 1.55
N ILE A 58 40.79 7.34 1.77
CA ILE A 58 41.51 8.63 1.92
C ILE A 58 41.18 9.33 3.26
N ALA A 59 40.16 8.89 4.01
CA ALA A 59 39.69 9.63 5.19
C ALA A 59 40.72 9.73 6.32
N ALA A 60 41.64 8.79 6.49
CA ALA A 60 42.57 8.80 7.63
C ALA A 60 43.34 10.14 7.78
N HIS A 61 43.59 10.86 6.68
CA HIS A 61 44.33 12.12 6.69
C HIS A 61 43.49 13.35 6.30
N TYR A 62 42.40 13.19 5.53
CA TYR A 62 41.64 14.31 4.96
C TYR A 62 40.12 14.25 5.20
N PHE A 63 39.66 13.44 6.17
CA PHE A 63 38.23 13.18 6.36
C PHE A 63 37.36 14.45 6.46
N ILE A 64 37.79 15.44 7.24
CA ILE A 64 37.00 16.67 7.48
C ILE A 64 36.83 17.47 6.18
N ALA A 65 37.89 17.57 5.36
CA ALA A 65 37.82 18.29 4.09
C ALA A 65 36.92 17.56 3.08
N ILE A 66 37.03 16.22 3.03
CA ILE A 66 36.17 15.36 2.21
C ILE A 66 34.70 15.50 2.63
N LEU A 67 34.44 15.49 3.94
CA LEU A 67 33.09 15.67 4.49
C LEU A 67 32.53 17.04 4.11
N ALA A 68 33.31 18.12 4.23
CA ALA A 68 32.87 19.45 3.84
C ALA A 68 32.47 19.50 2.35
N LEU A 69 33.30 18.95 1.46
CA LEU A 69 33.00 18.86 0.03
C LEU A 69 31.75 18.02 -0.24
N TYR A 70 31.60 16.89 0.44
CA TYR A 70 30.43 16.03 0.34
C TYR A 70 29.15 16.77 0.77
N LEU A 71 29.19 17.49 1.89
CA LEU A 71 28.04 18.26 2.38
C LEU A 71 27.66 19.39 1.42
N LEU A 72 28.63 20.06 0.80
CA LEU A 72 28.36 21.05 -0.25
C LEU A 72 27.68 20.41 -1.45
N GLY A 73 28.18 19.26 -1.92
CA GLY A 73 27.59 18.50 -3.02
C GLY A 73 26.16 18.04 -2.71
N LEU A 74 25.94 17.51 -1.50
CA LEU A 74 24.62 17.08 -1.02
C LEU A 74 23.66 18.27 -0.88
N GLY A 75 24.14 19.41 -0.38
CA GLY A 75 23.35 20.65 -0.28
C GLY A 75 22.91 21.18 -1.65
N PHE A 76 23.83 21.20 -2.62
CA PHE A 76 23.51 21.58 -4.00
C PHE A 76 22.53 20.61 -4.66
N TRP A 77 22.71 19.30 -4.46
CA TRP A 77 21.76 18.29 -4.89
C TRP A 77 20.38 18.56 -4.30
N TYR A 78 20.29 18.76 -2.97
CA TYR A 78 19.03 18.99 -2.27
C TYR A 78 18.32 20.28 -2.70
N TYR A 79 19.08 21.36 -2.94
CA TYR A 79 18.55 22.63 -3.42
C TYR A 79 17.84 22.47 -4.77
N LYS A 80 18.35 21.62 -5.66
CA LYS A 80 17.81 21.35 -6.99
C LYS A 80 16.66 20.33 -7.03
N LEU A 81 16.20 19.82 -5.88
CA LEU A 81 15.12 18.85 -5.85
C LEU A 81 13.75 19.53 -5.97
N ASP A 82 12.95 19.09 -6.95
CA ASP A 82 11.55 19.48 -7.05
C ASP A 82 10.73 18.97 -5.86
N LYS A 83 11.01 17.72 -5.43
CA LYS A 83 10.32 17.07 -4.31
C LYS A 83 11.23 16.88 -3.11
N LYS A 84 11.21 17.84 -2.19
CA LYS A 84 12.01 17.79 -0.95
C LYS A 84 11.52 16.71 0.03
N LEU A 85 12.41 16.30 0.93
CA LEU A 85 12.08 15.39 2.03
C LEU A 85 11.02 16.02 2.95
N VAL A 86 9.92 15.30 3.18
CA VAL A 86 8.88 15.68 4.13
C VAL A 86 9.16 14.98 5.47
N PHE A 87 9.27 15.75 6.55
CA PHE A 87 9.55 15.24 7.90
C PHE A 87 8.31 14.62 8.56
N THR A 88 7.94 13.42 8.12
CA THR A 88 6.93 12.59 8.76
C THR A 88 7.48 11.93 10.03
N TRP A 89 6.60 11.40 10.89
CA TRP A 89 7.03 10.62 12.07
C TRP A 89 7.91 9.42 11.71
N ARG A 90 7.66 8.76 10.57
CA ARG A 90 8.50 7.67 10.06
C ARG A 90 9.93 8.14 9.74
N VAL A 91 10.06 9.30 9.10
CA VAL A 91 11.36 9.91 8.76
C VAL A 91 12.09 10.35 10.02
N LYS A 92 11.41 11.08 10.91
CA LYS A 92 11.99 11.53 12.19
C LYS A 92 12.50 10.36 13.00
N ARG A 93 11.70 9.28 13.11
CA ARG A 93 12.10 8.04 13.81
C ARG A 93 13.36 7.42 13.20
N PHE A 94 13.43 7.30 11.87
CA PHE A 94 14.63 6.79 11.20
C PHE A 94 15.87 7.63 11.54
N LEU A 95 15.77 8.96 11.46
CA LEU A 95 16.89 9.87 11.74
C LEU A 95 17.31 9.84 13.22
N ILE A 96 16.36 9.75 14.15
CA ILE A 96 16.64 9.63 15.59
C ILE A 96 17.35 8.30 15.89
N LEU A 97 16.88 7.20 15.30
CA LEU A 97 17.52 5.89 15.43
C LEU A 97 18.94 5.92 14.86
N LEU A 98 19.11 6.51 13.67
CA LEU A 98 20.40 6.63 13.03
C LEU A 98 21.37 7.43 13.91
N PHE A 99 20.97 8.62 14.36
CA PHE A 99 21.78 9.45 15.24
C PHE A 99 22.20 8.70 16.51
N SER A 100 21.24 8.06 17.18
CA SER A 100 21.47 7.36 18.45
C SER A 100 22.39 6.15 18.28
N LEU A 101 22.19 5.37 17.21
CA LEU A 101 23.01 4.20 16.90
C LEU A 101 24.43 4.60 16.52
N THR A 102 24.60 5.66 15.72
CA THR A 102 25.93 6.17 15.36
C THR A 102 26.67 6.66 16.59
N LEU A 103 26.03 7.49 17.42
CA LEU A 103 26.65 7.98 18.66
C LEU A 103 27.04 6.82 19.60
N PHE A 104 26.17 5.82 19.75
CA PHE A 104 26.44 4.64 20.57
C PHE A 104 27.64 3.83 20.05
N ILE A 105 27.71 3.60 18.74
CA ILE A 105 28.81 2.89 18.10
C ILE A 105 30.11 3.68 18.22
N ASP A 106 30.08 4.99 18.02
CA ASP A 106 31.24 5.88 18.19
C ASP A 106 31.79 5.84 19.61
N ILE A 107 30.91 5.88 20.63
CA ILE A 107 31.30 5.78 22.04
C ILE A 107 31.95 4.43 22.35
N ILE A 108 31.34 3.31 21.95
CA ILE A 108 31.91 1.97 22.16
C ILE A 108 33.29 1.84 21.52
N THR A 109 33.43 2.38 20.33
CA THR A 109 34.67 2.33 19.55
C THR A 109 35.77 3.13 20.24
N ALA A 110 35.46 4.34 20.69
CA ALA A 110 36.38 5.18 21.45
C ALA A 110 36.81 4.51 22.76
N MET A 111 35.91 3.78 23.43
CA MET A 111 36.22 3.05 24.68
C MET A 111 37.10 1.81 24.46
N LYS A 112 36.91 1.09 23.34
CA LYS A 112 37.63 -0.17 23.06
C LYS A 112 38.92 0.03 22.27
N SER A 113 39.28 1.26 21.93
CA SER A 113 40.37 1.57 20.99
C SER A 113 40.29 0.73 19.71
N ALA A 114 39.07 0.41 19.29
CA ALA A 114 38.85 -0.46 18.14
C ALA A 114 39.00 0.36 16.87
N GLU A 115 39.93 -0.01 16.00
CA GLU A 115 39.97 0.49 14.64
C GLU A 115 39.15 -0.45 13.76
N GLY A 116 38.26 0.08 12.93
CA GLY A 116 37.27 -0.75 12.26
C GLY A 116 36.64 -0.12 11.03
N HIS A 117 36.33 -0.98 10.07
CA HIS A 117 35.79 -0.59 8.78
C HIS A 117 34.25 -0.56 8.75
N TYR A 118 33.55 -0.66 9.89
CA TYR A 118 32.09 -0.85 9.91
C TYR A 118 31.29 0.33 10.50
N PHE A 119 31.96 1.41 10.92
CA PHE A 119 31.35 2.50 11.70
C PHE A 119 30.32 3.33 10.95
N VAL A 120 30.41 3.39 9.62
CA VAL A 120 29.47 4.18 8.80
C VAL A 120 28.29 3.32 8.34
N PHE A 121 28.56 2.09 7.90
CA PHE A 121 27.54 1.23 7.32
C PHE A 121 26.64 0.57 8.36
N LEU A 122 27.20 0.17 9.51
CA LEU A 122 26.45 -0.55 10.53
C LEU A 122 25.31 0.28 11.12
N PRO A 123 25.49 1.56 11.54
CA PRO A 123 24.37 2.37 12.00
C PRO A 123 23.30 2.57 10.94
N LEU A 124 23.67 2.78 9.67
CA LEU A 124 22.72 2.93 8.55
C LEU A 124 21.86 1.69 8.36
N LEU A 125 22.51 0.52 8.32
CA LEU A 125 21.82 -0.76 8.18
C LEU A 125 20.89 -1.02 9.37
N LEU A 126 21.38 -0.84 10.60
CA LEU A 126 20.61 -1.04 11.83
C LEU A 126 19.44 -0.06 11.94
N ALA A 127 19.63 1.22 11.58
CA ALA A 127 18.56 2.21 11.58
C ALA A 127 17.48 1.89 10.55
N TYR A 128 17.87 1.41 9.36
CA TYR A 128 16.92 0.98 8.34
C TYR A 128 16.12 -0.25 8.79
N LEU A 129 16.81 -1.31 9.25
CA LEU A 129 16.17 -2.53 9.74
C LEU A 129 15.29 -2.26 10.97
N GLY A 130 15.80 -1.49 11.93
CA GLY A 130 15.07 -1.09 13.14
C GLY A 130 13.84 -0.26 12.83
N SER A 131 13.96 0.75 11.96
CA SER A 131 12.81 1.58 11.56
C SER A 131 11.74 0.77 10.83
N LYS A 132 12.14 -0.21 10.00
CA LYS A 132 11.23 -1.14 9.32
C LYS A 132 10.57 -2.11 10.31
N ALA A 133 11.32 -2.64 11.28
CA ALA A 133 10.79 -3.51 12.31
C ALA A 133 9.74 -2.79 13.17
N ILE A 134 10.03 -1.56 13.59
CA ILE A 134 9.09 -0.73 14.35
C ILE A 134 7.84 -0.42 13.51
N GLU A 135 8.00 -0.05 12.24
CA GLU A 135 6.86 0.20 11.36
C GLU A 135 5.95 -1.03 11.23
N ASN A 136 6.53 -2.20 11.02
CA ASN A 136 5.79 -3.46 10.94
C ASN A 136 5.08 -3.77 12.27
N TYR A 137 5.73 -3.56 13.41
CA TYR A 137 5.13 -3.76 14.72
C TYR A 137 3.95 -2.82 14.96
N LEU A 138 4.11 -1.52 14.66
CA LEU A 138 3.04 -0.52 14.77
C LEU A 138 1.86 -0.89 13.86
N PHE A 139 2.14 -1.25 12.62
CA PHE A 139 1.12 -1.69 11.67
C PHE A 139 0.37 -2.94 12.15
N MET A 140 1.08 -3.94 12.66
CA MET A 140 0.46 -5.17 13.17
C MET A 140 -0.41 -4.91 14.41
N THR A 141 0.04 -4.03 15.30
CA THR A 141 -0.74 -3.63 16.47
C THR A 141 -2.01 -2.90 16.05
N TYR A 142 -1.88 -1.94 15.14
CA TYR A 142 -3.01 -1.17 14.60
C TYR A 142 -4.01 -2.05 13.82
N LYS A 143 -3.49 -3.03 13.07
CA LYS A 143 -4.31 -4.05 12.39
C LYS A 143 -5.08 -4.91 13.39
N ARG A 144 -4.43 -5.38 14.47
CA ARG A 144 -5.09 -6.18 15.52
C ARG A 144 -6.19 -5.41 16.21
N GLU A 145 -6.01 -4.11 16.45
CA GLU A 145 -7.05 -3.24 16.99
C GLU A 145 -8.27 -3.18 16.07
N ALA A 146 -8.06 -2.96 14.78
CA ALA A 146 -9.13 -2.96 13.78
C ALA A 146 -9.85 -4.31 13.71
N GLN A 147 -9.10 -5.42 13.77
CA GLN A 147 -9.70 -6.77 13.81
C GLN A 147 -10.57 -6.97 15.05
N LYS A 148 -10.11 -6.50 16.23
CA LYS A 148 -10.92 -6.56 17.45
C LYS A 148 -12.22 -5.76 17.31
N LYS A 149 -12.18 -4.56 16.72
CA LYS A 149 -13.38 -3.75 16.45
C LYS A 149 -14.37 -4.48 15.54
N LEU A 150 -13.90 -5.09 14.45
CA LEU A 150 -14.75 -5.87 13.55
C LEU A 150 -15.35 -7.10 14.25
N MET A 151 -14.55 -7.84 15.02
CA MET A 151 -15.00 -9.05 15.72
C MET A 151 -15.98 -8.77 16.86
N ALA A 152 -15.86 -7.62 17.53
CA ALA A 152 -16.79 -7.21 18.58
C ALA A 152 -18.20 -6.92 18.04
N ARG A 153 -18.32 -6.57 16.75
CA ARG A 153 -19.57 -6.18 16.09
C ARG A 153 -20.16 -7.37 15.34
N LYS A 154 -20.80 -8.30 16.06
CA LYS A 154 -21.35 -9.55 15.50
C LYS A 154 -22.43 -9.32 14.44
N GLU A 155 -23.23 -8.27 14.60
CA GLU A 155 -24.31 -7.93 13.65
C GLU A 155 -23.81 -7.18 12.41
N LEU A 156 -22.57 -6.66 12.41
CA LEU A 156 -22.02 -5.93 11.27
C LEU A 156 -21.80 -6.89 10.09
N LYS A 157 -22.55 -6.68 9.02
CA LYS A 157 -22.31 -7.36 7.74
C LYS A 157 -21.23 -6.64 6.96
N VAL A 158 -20.39 -7.42 6.28
CA VAL A 158 -19.24 -6.91 5.53
C VAL A 158 -19.36 -7.41 4.10
N VAL A 159 -19.46 -6.47 3.17
CA VAL A 159 -19.49 -6.71 1.73
C VAL A 159 -18.17 -6.23 1.14
N CYS A 160 -17.45 -7.11 0.44
CA CYS A 160 -16.15 -6.76 -0.14
C CYS A 160 -16.14 -6.92 -1.65
N VAL A 161 -15.82 -5.85 -2.36
CA VAL A 161 -15.83 -5.78 -3.82
C VAL A 161 -14.40 -5.82 -4.36
N THR A 162 -14.14 -6.63 -5.38
CA THR A 162 -12.89 -6.62 -6.15
C THR A 162 -13.17 -6.74 -7.65
N GLY A 163 -12.13 -6.58 -8.45
CA GLY A 163 -12.19 -6.58 -9.91
C GLY A 163 -11.00 -5.83 -10.53
N SER A 164 -10.83 -5.94 -11.85
CA SER A 164 -9.88 -5.06 -12.57
C SER A 164 -10.51 -3.68 -12.76
N TYR A 165 -11.78 -3.64 -13.13
CA TYR A 165 -12.54 -2.41 -13.42
C TYR A 165 -13.81 -2.33 -12.54
N GLY A 166 -14.48 -1.18 -12.53
CA GLY A 166 -15.81 -1.02 -11.91
C GLY A 166 -15.88 -1.08 -10.37
N LYS A 167 -14.82 -1.50 -9.67
CA LYS A 167 -14.78 -1.66 -8.20
C LYS A 167 -15.44 -0.54 -7.40
N THR A 168 -14.99 0.70 -7.63
CA THR A 168 -15.51 1.86 -6.89
C THR A 168 -16.97 2.16 -7.25
N SER A 169 -17.37 1.95 -8.51
CA SER A 169 -18.76 2.10 -8.96
C SER A 169 -19.66 1.05 -8.29
N MET A 170 -19.33 -0.24 -8.40
CA MET A 170 -20.08 -1.33 -7.76
C MET A 170 -20.21 -1.12 -6.25
N LYS A 171 -19.12 -0.78 -5.56
CA LYS A 171 -19.15 -0.44 -4.12
C LYS A 171 -20.15 0.67 -3.82
N ASN A 172 -20.18 1.73 -4.64
CA ASN A 172 -21.11 2.84 -4.46
C ASN A 172 -22.57 2.45 -4.78
N PHE A 173 -22.80 1.64 -5.82
CA PHE A 173 -24.14 1.15 -6.17
C PHE A 173 -24.71 0.26 -5.07
N ILE A 174 -23.92 -0.73 -4.61
CA ILE A 174 -24.25 -1.59 -3.47
C ILE A 174 -24.57 -0.76 -2.24
N ALA A 175 -23.72 0.22 -1.93
CA ALA A 175 -23.98 1.09 -0.78
C ALA A 175 -25.28 1.88 -0.93
N GLN A 176 -25.55 2.43 -2.11
CA GLN A 176 -26.76 3.23 -2.39
C GLN A 176 -28.04 2.40 -2.29
N VAL A 177 -28.04 1.18 -2.84
CA VAL A 177 -29.19 0.27 -2.78
C VAL A 177 -29.43 -0.20 -1.34
N LEU A 178 -28.39 -0.68 -0.65
CA LEU A 178 -28.52 -1.16 0.72
C LEU A 178 -28.90 -0.04 1.71
N SER A 179 -28.51 1.21 1.44
CA SER A 179 -28.87 2.38 2.27
C SER A 179 -30.38 2.66 2.32
N LYS A 180 -31.18 2.04 1.44
CA LYS A 180 -32.64 2.13 1.50
C LYS A 180 -33.24 1.41 2.71
N LYS A 181 -32.52 0.43 3.28
CA LYS A 181 -33.00 -0.40 4.38
C LYS A 181 -32.06 -0.41 5.59
N TYR A 182 -30.75 -0.32 5.37
CA TYR A 182 -29.74 -0.48 6.42
C TYR A 182 -28.91 0.80 6.60
N LYS A 183 -28.28 0.96 7.76
CA LYS A 183 -27.20 1.92 7.97
C LYS A 183 -25.92 1.42 7.32
N VAL A 184 -25.61 1.97 6.16
CA VAL A 184 -24.46 1.54 5.36
C VAL A 184 -23.31 2.52 5.47
N TYR A 185 -22.10 1.98 5.63
CA TYR A 185 -20.87 2.73 5.46
C TYR A 185 -20.05 2.12 4.32
N ALA A 186 -19.62 2.95 3.37
CA ALA A 186 -18.75 2.53 2.29
C ALA A 186 -17.40 3.23 2.36
N THR A 187 -16.30 2.51 2.10
CA THR A 187 -14.96 3.11 2.16
C THR A 187 -14.88 4.35 1.25
N PRO A 188 -14.24 5.45 1.67
CA PRO A 188 -14.22 6.67 0.89
C PRO A 188 -13.26 6.54 -0.31
N ARG A 189 -13.65 7.11 -1.46
CA ARG A 189 -12.83 7.14 -2.69
C ARG A 189 -12.31 5.73 -3.04
N SER A 190 -11.01 5.59 -3.29
CA SER A 190 -10.32 4.34 -3.66
C SER A 190 -9.51 3.76 -2.49
N VAL A 191 -10.03 3.82 -1.25
CA VAL A 191 -9.40 3.11 -0.12
C VAL A 191 -9.59 1.62 -0.31
N ASN A 192 -8.52 0.95 -0.77
CA ASN A 192 -8.57 -0.45 -1.19
C ASN A 192 -7.33 -1.29 -0.83
N THR A 193 -6.37 -0.70 -0.12
CA THR A 193 -5.18 -1.42 0.38
C THR A 193 -5.41 -1.86 1.82
N ILE A 194 -4.73 -2.92 2.27
CA ILE A 194 -4.82 -3.39 3.66
C ILE A 194 -4.56 -2.27 4.68
N ALA A 195 -3.57 -1.40 4.43
CA ALA A 195 -3.26 -0.29 5.34
C ALA A 195 -4.35 0.79 5.34
N GLY A 196 -4.96 1.05 4.18
CA GLY A 196 -6.10 1.94 4.06
C GLY A 196 -7.32 1.40 4.82
N LEU A 197 -7.66 0.13 4.59
CA LEU A 197 -8.80 -0.55 5.23
C LEU A 197 -8.64 -0.66 6.75
N VAL A 198 -7.43 -0.95 7.24
CA VAL A 198 -7.14 -0.97 8.69
C VAL A 198 -7.37 0.41 9.29
N ARG A 199 -6.93 1.48 8.62
CA ARG A 199 -7.15 2.86 9.10
C ARG A 199 -8.63 3.20 9.11
N ASP A 200 -9.33 2.88 8.03
CA ASP A 200 -10.75 3.17 7.83
C ASP A 200 -11.60 2.52 8.93
N VAL A 201 -11.38 1.23 9.22
CA VAL A 201 -12.04 0.51 10.31
C VAL A 201 -11.74 1.13 11.68
N ASN A 202 -10.52 1.62 11.90
CA ASN A 202 -10.15 2.18 13.20
C ASN A 202 -10.69 3.59 13.43
N MET A 203 -10.78 4.42 12.38
CA MET A 203 -11.00 5.87 12.51
C MET A 203 -12.34 6.33 11.95
N ASP A 204 -12.82 5.71 10.88
CA ASP A 204 -13.86 6.26 10.02
C ASP A 204 -15.14 5.41 9.99
N LEU A 205 -15.07 4.10 10.29
CA LEU A 205 -16.21 3.19 10.35
C LEU A 205 -17.14 3.54 11.54
N PRO A 206 -18.39 3.99 11.30
CA PRO A 206 -19.32 4.36 12.37
C PRO A 206 -19.76 3.16 13.22
N ASP A 207 -19.94 3.37 14.53
CA ASP A 207 -20.31 2.31 15.48
C ASP A 207 -21.71 1.74 15.25
N ASP A 208 -22.64 2.55 14.72
CA ASP A 208 -24.01 2.16 14.42
C ASP A 208 -24.22 1.63 12.99
N CYS A 209 -23.13 1.47 12.21
CA CYS A 209 -23.17 0.86 10.89
C CYS A 209 -23.62 -0.61 10.96
N GLU A 210 -24.56 -0.99 10.09
CA GLU A 210 -25.09 -2.34 9.94
C GLU A 210 -24.42 -3.09 8.78
N VAL A 211 -24.07 -2.38 7.70
CA VAL A 211 -23.39 -2.94 6.53
C VAL A 211 -22.15 -2.10 6.17
N TYR A 212 -20.98 -2.72 6.26
CA TYR A 212 -19.73 -2.14 5.79
C TYR A 212 -19.39 -2.63 4.38
N VAL A 213 -19.38 -1.72 3.41
CA VAL A 213 -19.05 -2.00 2.00
C VAL A 213 -17.65 -1.48 1.68
N CYS A 214 -16.76 -2.38 1.27
CA CYS A 214 -15.35 -2.05 1.07
C CYS A 214 -14.82 -2.58 -0.25
N GLU A 215 -13.74 -1.97 -0.73
CA GLU A 215 -13.05 -2.38 -1.96
C GLU A 215 -11.73 -3.09 -1.61
N ALA A 216 -11.44 -4.22 -2.26
CA ALA A 216 -10.16 -4.91 -2.18
C ALA A 216 -9.35 -4.70 -3.47
N GLY A 217 -8.22 -4.00 -3.34
CA GLY A 217 -7.24 -3.76 -4.39
C GLY A 217 -6.08 -4.75 -4.31
N ALA A 218 -5.54 -5.15 -5.47
CA ALA A 218 -4.40 -6.05 -5.57
C ALA A 218 -3.30 -5.41 -6.41
N ARG A 219 -2.05 -5.48 -5.94
CA ARG A 219 -0.85 -5.19 -6.76
C ARG A 219 0.02 -6.42 -6.93
N LEU A 220 0.01 -7.33 -5.96
CA LEU A 220 0.72 -8.59 -5.94
C LEU A 220 -0.23 -9.73 -5.54
N ARG A 221 0.18 -10.96 -5.86
CA ARG A 221 -0.47 -12.17 -5.35
C ARG A 221 -0.47 -12.18 -3.82
N GLY A 222 -1.57 -12.59 -3.19
CA GLY A 222 -1.75 -12.60 -1.74
C GLY A 222 -2.25 -11.29 -1.12
N ASP A 223 -2.32 -10.18 -1.88
CA ASP A 223 -2.87 -8.92 -1.37
C ASP A 223 -4.37 -9.05 -1.06
N ILE A 224 -5.13 -9.68 -1.96
CA ILE A 224 -6.57 -9.90 -1.79
C ILE A 224 -6.81 -10.91 -0.67
N TYR A 225 -6.04 -12.01 -0.63
CA TYR A 225 -6.10 -12.96 0.48
C TYR A 225 -5.88 -12.26 1.84
N THR A 226 -4.86 -11.39 1.93
CA THR A 226 -4.57 -10.65 3.17
C THR A 226 -5.74 -9.75 3.59
N ILE A 227 -6.41 -9.13 2.63
CA ILE A 227 -7.60 -8.30 2.87
C ILE A 227 -8.79 -9.17 3.29
N ALA A 228 -9.04 -10.28 2.61
CA ALA A 228 -10.12 -11.21 2.94
C ALA A 228 -9.96 -11.80 4.34
N GLN A 229 -8.75 -12.19 4.74
CA GLN A 229 -8.46 -12.67 6.10
C GLN A 229 -8.58 -11.57 7.17
N PHE A 230 -8.34 -10.31 6.81
CA PHE A 230 -8.49 -9.19 7.72
C PHE A 230 -9.96 -8.82 7.94
N LEU A 231 -10.71 -8.62 6.85
CA LEU A 231 -12.11 -8.19 6.88
C LEU A 231 -13.08 -9.34 7.19
N ASN A 232 -12.70 -10.57 6.84
CA ASN A 232 -13.52 -11.77 6.94
C ASN A 232 -14.95 -11.53 6.40
N PRO A 233 -15.10 -11.12 5.11
CA PRO A 233 -16.36 -10.66 4.56
C PRO A 233 -17.44 -11.75 4.52
N HIS A 234 -18.70 -11.35 4.66
CA HIS A 234 -19.86 -12.24 4.54
C HIS A 234 -20.27 -12.40 3.08
N ILE A 235 -20.22 -11.30 2.34
CA ILE A 235 -20.55 -11.27 0.92
C ILE A 235 -19.36 -10.70 0.17
N VAL A 236 -19.01 -11.32 -0.96
CA VAL A 236 -17.97 -10.80 -1.85
C VAL A 236 -18.52 -10.63 -3.25
N VAL A 237 -18.03 -9.61 -3.95
CA VAL A 237 -18.39 -9.33 -5.34
C VAL A 237 -17.11 -9.23 -6.15
N VAL A 238 -16.95 -10.11 -7.13
CA VAL A 238 -15.82 -10.12 -8.07
C VAL A 238 -16.32 -9.66 -9.42
N GLY A 239 -16.12 -8.39 -9.72
CA GLY A 239 -16.45 -7.82 -11.02
C GLY A 239 -15.50 -8.25 -12.12
N MET A 240 -15.68 -7.66 -13.29
CA MET A 240 -14.91 -7.97 -14.50
C MET A 240 -13.39 -7.93 -14.27
N VAL A 241 -12.72 -8.97 -14.75
CA VAL A 241 -11.26 -9.11 -14.73
C VAL A 241 -10.71 -8.93 -16.14
N GLY A 242 -9.74 -8.04 -16.26
CA GLY A 242 -9.00 -7.79 -17.50
C GLY A 242 -7.53 -7.49 -17.24
N PRO A 243 -6.73 -7.26 -18.30
CA PRO A 243 -5.27 -7.16 -18.23
C PRO A 243 -4.81 -5.88 -17.52
N GLN A 244 -4.71 -5.93 -16.20
CA GLN A 244 -4.22 -4.83 -15.35
C GLN A 244 -3.00 -5.30 -14.56
N HIS A 245 -1.99 -4.42 -14.39
CA HIS A 245 -0.78 -4.73 -13.62
C HIS A 245 -0.02 -5.97 -14.11
N LEU A 246 -0.01 -6.22 -15.43
CA LEU A 246 0.67 -7.37 -16.04
C LEU A 246 2.17 -7.46 -15.69
N GLU A 247 2.84 -6.34 -15.44
CA GLU A 247 4.23 -6.33 -14.95
C GLU A 247 4.42 -7.19 -13.69
N TYR A 248 3.40 -7.22 -12.81
CA TYR A 248 3.45 -7.94 -11.54
C TYR A 248 2.80 -9.32 -11.63
N PHE A 249 1.64 -9.42 -12.31
CA PHE A 249 0.87 -10.66 -12.38
C PHE A 249 1.32 -11.60 -13.51
N LYS A 250 2.06 -11.10 -14.51
CA LYS A 250 2.57 -11.80 -15.69
C LYS A 250 1.49 -12.30 -16.66
N THR A 251 0.39 -12.90 -16.18
CA THR A 251 -0.68 -13.49 -16.99
C THR A 251 -2.06 -13.08 -16.49
N LEU A 252 -3.08 -13.13 -17.37
CA LEU A 252 -4.48 -12.88 -17.00
C LEU A 252 -5.00 -13.90 -15.99
N GLU A 253 -4.63 -15.17 -16.16
CA GLU A 253 -4.97 -16.27 -15.24
C GLU A 253 -4.49 -15.99 -13.80
N ASN A 254 -3.27 -15.44 -13.65
CA ASN A 254 -2.77 -15.04 -12.34
C ASN A 254 -3.58 -13.89 -11.72
N ILE A 255 -4.11 -12.98 -12.55
CA ILE A 255 -5.01 -11.92 -12.08
C ILE A 255 -6.32 -12.55 -11.61
N GLN A 256 -6.95 -13.40 -12.42
CA GLN A 256 -8.18 -14.11 -12.07
C GLN A 256 -8.02 -14.87 -10.75
N ARG A 257 -6.97 -15.71 -10.62
CA ARG A 257 -6.67 -16.44 -9.39
C ARG A 257 -6.45 -15.52 -8.19
N THR A 258 -5.75 -14.39 -8.37
CA THR A 258 -5.55 -13.42 -7.27
C THR A 258 -6.86 -12.78 -6.84
N LYS A 259 -7.78 -12.49 -7.77
CA LYS A 259 -9.08 -11.89 -7.44
C LYS A 259 -9.98 -12.89 -6.71
N MET A 260 -9.92 -14.16 -7.11
CA MET A 260 -10.64 -15.24 -6.42
C MET A 260 -10.13 -15.49 -5.00
N GLU A 261 -8.95 -15.00 -4.60
CA GLU A 261 -8.50 -15.09 -3.20
C GLU A 261 -9.50 -14.46 -2.21
N ILE A 262 -10.39 -13.56 -2.69
CA ILE A 262 -11.39 -12.88 -1.87
C ILE A 262 -12.39 -13.84 -1.22
N ILE A 263 -12.63 -15.01 -1.83
CA ILE A 263 -13.57 -16.02 -1.33
C ILE A 263 -13.02 -16.74 -0.09
N HIS A 264 -11.73 -16.62 0.21
CA HIS A 264 -11.13 -17.20 1.40
C HIS A 264 -11.50 -16.37 2.64
N SER A 265 -12.75 -16.50 3.06
CA SER A 265 -13.33 -15.90 4.25
C SER A 265 -14.06 -16.99 5.03
N ALA A 266 -13.81 -17.07 6.34
CA ALA A 266 -14.46 -18.07 7.20
C ALA A 266 -15.95 -17.78 7.41
N ARG A 267 -16.36 -16.51 7.25
CA ARG A 267 -17.76 -16.07 7.35
C ARG A 267 -18.46 -15.95 5.99
N LEU A 268 -17.86 -16.44 4.91
CA LEU A 268 -18.44 -16.31 3.59
C LEU A 268 -19.81 -17.00 3.53
N GLU A 269 -20.83 -16.23 3.21
CA GLU A 269 -22.20 -16.67 2.97
C GLU A 269 -22.43 -16.82 1.47
N LYS A 270 -22.05 -15.81 0.68
CA LYS A 270 -22.26 -15.79 -0.78
C LYS A 270 -21.19 -14.99 -1.50
N ALA A 271 -20.84 -15.42 -2.70
CA ALA A 271 -19.91 -14.75 -3.59
C ALA A 271 -20.56 -14.51 -4.95
N PHE A 272 -20.64 -13.26 -5.39
CA PHE A 272 -21.09 -12.91 -6.74
C PHE A 272 -19.88 -12.75 -7.64
N VAL A 273 -19.77 -13.54 -8.69
CA VAL A 273 -18.57 -13.59 -9.54
C VAL A 273 -18.95 -13.39 -10.99
N HIS A 274 -18.29 -12.46 -11.66
CA HIS A 274 -18.53 -12.22 -13.09
C HIS A 274 -18.04 -13.42 -13.93
N ASN A 275 -18.78 -13.78 -14.99
CA ASN A 275 -18.47 -14.93 -15.84
C ASN A 275 -17.09 -14.88 -16.50
N SER A 276 -16.49 -13.70 -16.63
CA SER A 276 -15.13 -13.54 -17.17
C SER A 276 -14.01 -13.98 -16.20
N VAL A 277 -14.32 -14.31 -14.94
CA VAL A 277 -13.31 -14.55 -13.90
C VAL A 277 -12.93 -16.03 -13.84
N THR A 278 -13.93 -16.88 -13.71
CA THR A 278 -13.81 -18.33 -13.66
C THR A 278 -15.10 -18.95 -14.16
N THR A 279 -15.01 -20.17 -14.68
CA THR A 279 -16.17 -21.01 -15.04
C THR A 279 -16.35 -22.18 -14.07
N GLU A 280 -15.47 -22.30 -13.07
CA GLU A 280 -15.53 -23.38 -12.09
C GLU A 280 -16.68 -23.14 -11.10
N ALA A 281 -17.56 -24.15 -10.98
CA ALA A 281 -18.66 -24.12 -10.04
C ALA A 281 -18.15 -24.19 -8.60
N HIS A 282 -18.66 -23.30 -7.75
CA HIS A 282 -18.40 -23.28 -6.32
C HIS A 282 -19.73 -23.16 -5.57
N GLU A 283 -19.88 -23.91 -4.47
CA GLU A 283 -21.13 -24.01 -3.71
C GLU A 283 -21.71 -22.65 -3.29
N LYS A 284 -20.86 -21.68 -2.96
CA LYS A 284 -21.25 -20.34 -2.51
C LYS A 284 -21.15 -19.27 -3.59
N VAL A 285 -20.81 -19.65 -4.83
CA VAL A 285 -20.63 -18.71 -5.94
C VAL A 285 -21.90 -18.65 -6.78
N GLU A 286 -22.38 -17.44 -6.98
CA GLU A 286 -23.40 -17.09 -7.95
C GLU A 286 -22.77 -16.26 -9.06
N PHE A 287 -23.07 -16.65 -10.29
CA PHE A 287 -22.49 -16.07 -11.48
C PHE A 287 -23.37 -14.94 -12.03
N PHE A 288 -22.75 -13.89 -12.55
CA PHE A 288 -23.42 -12.76 -13.21
C PHE A 288 -22.65 -12.27 -14.44
N GLY A 289 -23.31 -11.45 -15.28
CA GLY A 289 -22.73 -10.84 -16.47
C GLY A 289 -23.48 -11.19 -17.77
N GLU A 290 -24.54 -11.98 -17.68
CA GLU A 290 -25.38 -12.42 -18.81
C GLU A 290 -26.84 -11.99 -18.67
N GLY A 291 -27.24 -11.47 -17.50
CA GLY A 291 -28.61 -11.06 -17.21
C GLY A 291 -29.00 -9.72 -17.82
N VAL A 292 -28.06 -8.95 -18.35
CA VAL A 292 -28.29 -7.60 -18.91
C VAL A 292 -28.47 -7.66 -20.44
N ARG A 293 -29.55 -7.04 -20.94
CA ARG A 293 -29.92 -6.98 -22.38
C ARG A 293 -30.41 -5.59 -22.76
N HIS A 294 -30.53 -5.34 -24.07
CA HIS A 294 -31.06 -4.10 -24.65
C HIS A 294 -30.49 -2.82 -24.01
N VAL A 295 -29.17 -2.74 -23.90
CA VAL A 295 -28.50 -1.60 -23.27
C VAL A 295 -28.48 -0.41 -24.22
N GLU A 296 -29.20 0.65 -23.84
CA GLU A 296 -29.20 1.94 -24.52
C GLU A 296 -28.50 2.98 -23.62
N ALA A 297 -27.34 3.46 -24.07
CA ALA A 297 -26.57 4.48 -23.36
C ALA A 297 -26.64 5.81 -24.12
N THR A 298 -27.22 6.83 -23.48
CA THR A 298 -27.32 8.20 -24.01
C THR A 298 -26.51 9.17 -23.15
N LEU A 299 -26.53 10.47 -23.49
CA LEU A 299 -25.96 11.51 -22.65
C LEU A 299 -26.84 11.85 -21.43
N GLU A 300 -28.09 11.39 -21.43
CA GLU A 300 -29.07 11.66 -20.37
C GLU A 300 -29.10 10.54 -19.32
N GLY A 301 -28.68 9.33 -19.71
CA GLY A 301 -28.68 8.17 -18.84
C GLY A 301 -28.43 6.86 -19.56
N LEU A 302 -28.85 5.79 -18.91
CA LEU A 302 -28.70 4.41 -19.33
C LEU A 302 -30.01 3.70 -19.08
N SER A 303 -30.57 3.10 -20.13
CA SER A 303 -31.72 2.22 -20.08
C SER A 303 -31.28 0.81 -20.46
N PHE A 304 -31.78 -0.21 -19.75
CA PHE A 304 -31.42 -1.60 -19.99
C PHE A 304 -32.45 -2.55 -19.38
N ASP A 305 -32.53 -3.74 -19.95
CA ASP A 305 -33.30 -4.84 -19.38
C ASP A 305 -32.38 -5.72 -18.53
N MET A 306 -32.86 -6.13 -17.35
CA MET A 306 -32.11 -6.97 -16.43
C MET A 306 -32.96 -8.13 -15.94
N GLN A 307 -32.41 -9.34 -16.02
CA GLN A 307 -33.05 -10.52 -15.45
C GLN A 307 -32.79 -10.60 -13.95
N LEU A 308 -33.85 -10.49 -13.15
CA LEU A 308 -33.81 -10.63 -11.69
C LEU A 308 -34.81 -11.69 -11.24
N HIS A 309 -34.35 -12.71 -10.52
CA HIS A 309 -35.20 -13.79 -10.00
C HIS A 309 -36.10 -14.48 -11.05
N GLY A 310 -35.63 -14.55 -12.31
CA GLY A 310 -36.37 -15.15 -13.42
C GLY A 310 -37.31 -14.19 -14.15
N GLU A 311 -37.49 -12.96 -13.65
CA GLU A 311 -38.27 -11.91 -14.29
C GLU A 311 -37.38 -10.94 -15.05
N MET A 312 -37.84 -10.45 -16.20
CA MET A 312 -37.16 -9.40 -16.95
C MET A 312 -37.71 -8.04 -16.51
N LEU A 313 -36.85 -7.20 -15.95
CA LEU A 313 -37.19 -5.85 -15.52
C LEU A 313 -36.53 -4.81 -16.44
N HIS A 314 -37.29 -3.81 -16.85
CA HIS A 314 -36.77 -2.64 -17.54
C HIS A 314 -36.31 -1.59 -16.51
N LEU A 315 -35.05 -1.17 -16.59
CA LEU A 315 -34.42 -0.28 -15.62
C LEU A 315 -33.80 0.95 -16.30
N GLU A 316 -33.92 2.10 -15.64
CA GLU A 316 -33.32 3.35 -16.07
C GLU A 316 -32.47 3.97 -14.97
N THR A 317 -31.36 4.59 -15.37
CA THR A 317 -30.46 5.31 -14.46
C THR A 317 -29.82 6.51 -15.14
N LYS A 318 -29.38 7.49 -14.34
CA LYS A 318 -28.63 8.68 -14.83
C LYS A 318 -27.13 8.41 -15.00
N ILE A 319 -26.68 7.19 -14.72
CA ILE A 319 -25.27 6.80 -14.84
C ILE A 319 -24.95 6.59 -16.31
N LEU A 320 -23.87 7.22 -16.78
CA LEU A 320 -23.45 7.15 -18.18
C LEU A 320 -22.57 5.92 -18.45
N GLY A 321 -22.60 5.45 -19.70
CA GLY A 321 -21.75 4.38 -20.21
C GLY A 321 -22.32 2.97 -20.02
N GLY A 322 -22.50 2.24 -21.13
CA GLY A 322 -23.16 0.92 -21.14
C GLY A 322 -22.52 -0.14 -20.25
N PHE A 323 -21.20 -0.06 -20.00
CA PHE A 323 -20.52 -0.98 -19.07
C PHE A 323 -21.03 -0.88 -17.63
N ASN A 324 -21.67 0.22 -17.25
CA ASN A 324 -22.27 0.35 -15.92
C ASN A 324 -23.54 -0.49 -15.74
N ALA A 325 -24.21 -0.91 -16.83
CA ALA A 325 -25.32 -1.86 -16.74
C ALA A 325 -24.85 -3.18 -16.12
N ILE A 326 -23.68 -3.68 -16.55
CA ILE A 326 -23.05 -4.89 -15.99
C ILE A 326 -22.62 -4.69 -14.53
N ASN A 327 -22.12 -3.50 -14.17
CA ASN A 327 -21.79 -3.20 -12.78
C ASN A 327 -23.04 -3.14 -11.88
N LEU A 328 -24.19 -2.77 -12.43
CA LEU A 328 -25.48 -2.74 -11.73
C LEU A 328 -26.09 -4.13 -11.55
N GLU A 329 -25.85 -5.06 -12.47
CA GLU A 329 -26.25 -6.47 -12.31
C GLU A 329 -25.61 -7.12 -11.07
N ALA A 330 -24.40 -6.68 -10.70
CA ALA A 330 -23.68 -7.17 -9.52
C ALA A 330 -24.21 -6.62 -8.19
N THR A 331 -25.16 -5.68 -8.23
CA THR A 331 -25.63 -4.86 -7.09
C THR A 331 -26.98 -5.34 -6.59
#